data_AF-A0A8S2WPC9-F1
#
_entry.id   AF-A0A8S2WPC9-F1
#
_cell.length_a   1.000
_cell.length_b   1.000
_cell.length_c   1.000
_cell.angle_alpha   90.00
_cell.angle_beta   90.00
_cell.angle_gamma   90.00
#
_symmetry.space_group_name_H-M   'P 1'
#
loop_
_entity.id
_entity.type
_entity.pdbx_description
1 polymer ?
#
loop_
_entity_poly.entity_id
_entity_poly.type
_entity_poly.pdbx_seq_one_letter_code
_entity_poly.pdbx_strand_id
1 'polypeptide(L)'
;ATLRDFDQHLRTKVDIRRELDAIRAELGQLISINDGREEKARLDRRDFDLDVEEQDRQKKERDVKITKIREETLMQNLQKLMQREVIKQQCWDSMSVKGRCIEGFYSGLQVENYPLVLRTLEEQESIRQTIERRRIEIAEKKLRRQILNDEFILQETGELPTHNDHISREINYENEEEVLLLPCSYFEVLDINEEDDLCIVHVRQQKPPVPLIQPPFV
;
A
#
# COMPACT_ATOMS: atom_id res chain seq x y z
N ALA A 1 3.86 -8.43 -49.99
CA ALA A 1 5.30 -8.73 -49.95
C ALA A 1 5.45 -10.21 -49.65
N THR A 2 6.02 -10.98 -50.56
CA THR A 2 6.08 -12.45 -50.47
C THR A 2 7.26 -12.88 -49.59
N LEU A 3 7.18 -14.05 -48.95
CA LEU A 3 8.28 -14.65 -48.16
C LEU A 3 9.61 -14.69 -48.93
N ARG A 4 9.53 -14.85 -50.25
CA ARG A 4 10.67 -14.84 -51.18
C ARG A 4 11.38 -13.48 -51.23
N ASP A 5 10.63 -12.38 -51.13
CA ASP A 5 11.19 -11.02 -51.11
C ASP A 5 11.96 -10.79 -49.80
N PHE A 6 11.42 -11.28 -48.67
CA PHE A 6 12.09 -11.16 -47.37
C PHE A 6 13.41 -11.94 -47.32
N ASP A 7 13.45 -13.17 -47.83
CA ASP A 7 14.67 -13.97 -47.93
C ASP A 7 15.71 -13.33 -48.85
N GLN A 8 15.27 -12.71 -49.94
CA GLN A 8 16.16 -11.97 -50.84
C GLN A 8 16.75 -10.74 -50.14
N HIS A 9 15.94 -9.96 -49.42
CA HIS A 9 16.42 -8.83 -48.63
C HIS A 9 17.41 -9.23 -47.52
N LEU A 10 17.19 -10.37 -46.86
CA LEU A 10 18.11 -10.89 -45.85
C LEU A 10 19.47 -11.26 -46.46
N ARG A 11 19.48 -11.93 -47.61
CA ARG A 11 20.72 -12.28 -48.32
C ARG A 11 21.49 -11.04 -48.74
N THR A 12 20.82 -10.09 -49.40
CA THR A 12 21.43 -8.81 -49.80
C THR A 12 21.97 -8.03 -48.61
N LYS A 13 21.29 -8.02 -47.47
CA LYS A 13 21.76 -7.37 -46.24
C LYS A 13 23.03 -8.02 -45.68
N VAL A 14 23.13 -9.36 -45.74
CA VAL A 14 24.32 -10.09 -45.30
C VAL A 14 25.50 -9.81 -46.24
N ASP A 15 25.26 -9.79 -47.55
CA ASP A 15 26.31 -9.54 -48.55
C ASP A 15 26.84 -8.10 -48.45
N ILE A 16 25.96 -7.10 -48.35
CA ILE A 16 26.35 -5.70 -48.11
C ILE A 16 27.19 -5.56 -46.83
N ARG A 17 26.83 -6.26 -45.75
CA ARG A 17 27.61 -6.22 -44.51
C ARG A 17 29.00 -6.81 -44.68
N ARG A 18 29.11 -7.94 -45.39
CA ARG A 18 30.41 -8.57 -45.68
C ARG A 18 31.30 -7.66 -46.51
N GLU A 19 30.75 -7.06 -47.56
CA GLU A 19 31.47 -6.10 -48.41
C GLU A 19 31.91 -4.88 -47.59
N LEU A 20 31.02 -4.34 -46.76
CA LEU A 20 31.34 -3.23 -45.86
C LEU A 20 32.45 -3.57 -44.87
N ASP A 21 32.42 -4.77 -44.29
CA ASP A 21 33.46 -5.23 -43.36
C ASP A 21 34.80 -5.45 -44.06
N ALA A 22 34.79 -5.90 -45.32
CA ALA A 22 36.00 -5.99 -46.15
C ALA A 22 36.60 -4.59 -46.42
N ILE A 23 35.76 -3.62 -46.81
CA ILE A 23 36.17 -2.23 -47.03
C ILE A 23 36.74 -1.62 -45.74
N ARG A 24 36.11 -1.88 -44.58
CA ARG A 24 36.63 -1.42 -43.28
C ARG A 24 38.00 -2.01 -42.95
N ALA A 25 38.21 -3.29 -43.25
CA ALA A 25 39.49 -3.94 -43.02
C ALA A 25 40.59 -3.33 -43.91
N GLU A 26 40.29 -3.09 -45.18
CA GLU A 26 41.20 -2.42 -46.12
C GLU A 26 41.52 -0.99 -45.68
N LEU A 27 40.50 -0.21 -45.32
CA LEU A 27 40.67 1.15 -44.80
C LEU A 27 41.54 1.16 -43.53
N GLY A 28 41.32 0.20 -42.61
CA GLY A 28 42.14 0.05 -41.40
C GLY A 28 43.62 -0.22 -41.70
N GLN A 29 43.90 -1.02 -42.74
CA GLN A 29 45.28 -1.26 -43.20
C GLN A 29 45.89 0.01 -43.77
N LEU A 30 45.15 0.77 -44.60
CA LEU A 30 45.63 2.03 -45.17
C LEU A 30 45.92 3.08 -44.09
N ILE A 31 45.07 3.19 -43.06
CA ILE A 31 45.31 4.06 -41.90
C ILE A 31 46.57 3.61 -41.14
N SER A 32 46.74 2.31 -40.90
CA SER A 32 47.93 1.79 -40.21
C SER A 32 49.22 2.05 -41.00
N ILE A 33 49.18 1.93 -42.33
CA ILE A 33 50.31 2.24 -43.21
C ILE A 33 50.62 3.74 -43.15
N ASN A 34 49.60 4.60 -43.16
CA ASN A 34 49.75 6.04 -43.06
C ASN A 34 50.32 6.48 -41.70
N ASP A 35 49.88 5.86 -40.61
CA ASP A 35 50.35 6.13 -39.25
C ASP A 35 51.85 5.80 -39.05
N GLY A 36 52.39 4.86 -39.84
CA GLY A 36 53.81 4.50 -39.85
C GLY A 36 54.72 5.37 -40.72
N ARG A 37 54.18 6.37 -41.44
CA ARG A 37 54.97 7.29 -42.28
C ARG A 37 55.56 8.43 -41.46
N GLU A 38 56.64 9.02 -41.98
CA GLU A 38 57.21 10.25 -41.43
C GLU A 38 56.17 11.39 -41.41
N GLU A 39 56.26 12.29 -40.44
CA GLU A 39 55.28 13.36 -40.18
C GLU A 39 54.95 14.20 -41.42
N LYS A 40 55.91 14.44 -42.31
CA LYS A 40 55.74 15.22 -43.55
C LYS A 40 54.97 14.47 -44.65
N ALA A 41 54.86 13.15 -44.56
CA ALA A 41 54.21 12.28 -45.54
C ALA A 41 52.97 11.55 -44.97
N ARG A 42 52.63 11.83 -43.70
CA ARG A 42 51.46 11.31 -43.01
C ARG A 42 50.27 12.22 -43.27
N LEU A 43 49.17 11.65 -43.75
CA LEU A 43 47.90 12.34 -43.90
C LEU A 43 47.19 12.45 -42.54
N ASP A 44 46.50 13.56 -42.26
CA ASP A 44 45.70 13.67 -41.04
C ASP A 44 44.46 12.77 -41.16
N ARG A 45 43.97 12.25 -40.03
CA ARG A 45 42.77 11.40 -40.02
C ARG A 45 41.55 12.12 -40.59
N ARG A 46 41.47 13.44 -40.40
CA ARG A 46 40.40 14.29 -40.93
C ARG A 46 40.38 14.35 -42.45
N ASP A 47 41.51 14.10 -43.12
CA ASP A 47 41.57 14.06 -44.59
C ASP A 47 41.00 12.75 -45.17
N PHE A 48 40.79 11.73 -44.33
CA PHE A 48 40.09 10.49 -44.70
C PHE A 48 38.58 10.55 -44.43
N ASP A 49 38.12 11.54 -43.67
CA ASP A 49 36.70 11.71 -43.35
C ASP A 49 36.01 12.43 -44.52
N LEU A 50 35.12 11.72 -45.22
CA LEU A 50 34.44 12.23 -46.42
C LEU A 50 33.43 13.35 -46.11
N ASP A 51 32.96 13.48 -44.87
CA ASP A 51 31.96 14.49 -44.47
C ASP A 51 31.99 14.80 -42.96
N VAL A 52 32.97 15.60 -42.53
CA VAL A 52 33.14 16.00 -41.13
C VAL A 52 32.00 16.93 -40.67
N GLU A 53 31.50 17.78 -41.56
CA GLU A 53 30.44 18.76 -41.25
C GLU A 53 29.11 18.07 -40.94
N GLU A 54 28.72 17.07 -41.76
CA GLU A 54 27.50 16.31 -41.53
C GLU A 54 27.59 15.46 -40.25
N GLN A 55 28.75 14.85 -39.98
CA GLN A 55 28.95 14.12 -38.74
C GLN A 55 28.80 15.02 -37.51
N ASP A 56 29.37 16.22 -37.54
CA ASP A 56 29.25 17.16 -36.43
C ASP A 56 27.83 17.71 -36.27
N ARG A 57 27.11 17.92 -37.38
CA ARG A 57 25.68 18.24 -37.37
C ARG A 57 24.87 17.12 -36.68
N GLN A 58 25.11 15.87 -37.06
CA GLN A 58 24.44 14.71 -36.48
C GLN A 58 24.77 14.51 -35.00
N LYS A 59 26.03 14.73 -34.59
CA LYS A 59 26.43 14.69 -33.17
C LYS A 59 25.67 15.75 -32.37
N LYS A 60 25.62 16.99 -32.86
CA LYS A 60 24.88 18.08 -32.20
C LYS A 60 23.39 17.75 -32.07
N GLU A 61 22.76 17.26 -33.14
CA GLU A 61 21.34 16.89 -33.11
C GLU A 61 21.09 15.73 -32.12
N ARG A 62 21.96 14.72 -32.12
CA ARG A 62 21.90 13.60 -31.19
C ARG A 62 22.05 14.08 -29.75
N ASP A 63 23.01 14.95 -29.48
CA ASP A 63 23.28 15.44 -28.14
C ASP A 63 22.10 16.27 -27.61
N VAL A 64 21.46 17.10 -28.46
CA VAL A 64 20.21 17.80 -28.12
C VAL A 64 19.06 16.83 -27.83
N LYS A 65 18.93 15.75 -28.61
CA LYS A 65 17.92 14.71 -28.34
C LYS A 65 18.22 14.00 -27.01
N ILE A 66 19.48 13.68 -26.73
CA ILE A 66 19.90 13.03 -25.48
C ILE A 66 19.62 13.94 -24.28
N THR A 67 19.93 15.22 -24.35
CA THR A 67 19.64 16.16 -23.26
C THR A 67 18.14 16.25 -23.02
N LYS A 68 17.34 16.36 -24.07
CA LYS A 68 15.87 16.38 -23.96
C LYS A 68 15.33 15.11 -23.30
N ILE A 69 15.76 13.92 -23.75
CA ILE A 69 15.33 12.65 -23.16
C ILE A 69 15.74 12.55 -21.68
N ARG A 70 16.94 13.03 -21.33
CA ARG A 70 17.40 13.07 -19.93
C ARG A 70 16.53 13.98 -19.08
N GLU A 71 16.19 15.16 -19.57
CA GLU A 71 15.31 16.11 -18.88
C GLU A 71 13.90 15.53 -18.69
N GLU A 72 13.33 14.93 -19.74
CA GLU A 72 12.02 14.27 -19.67
C GLU A 72 12.04 13.11 -18.65
N THR A 73 13.09 12.29 -18.68
CA THR A 73 13.25 11.17 -17.72
C THR A 73 13.38 11.68 -16.29
N LEU A 74 14.15 12.75 -16.09
CA LEU A 74 14.31 13.37 -14.78
C LEU A 74 12.96 13.89 -14.26
N MET A 75 12.18 14.55 -15.10
CA MET A 75 10.87 15.07 -14.74
C MET A 75 9.89 13.93 -14.37
N GLN A 76 9.87 12.85 -15.16
CA GLN A 76 9.05 11.68 -14.87
C GLN A 76 9.46 11.01 -13.55
N ASN A 77 10.75 10.93 -13.27
CA ASN A 77 11.24 10.39 -12.00
C ASN A 77 10.83 11.28 -10.83
N LEU A 78 10.92 12.60 -10.98
CA LEU A 78 10.48 13.54 -9.96
C LEU A 78 8.98 13.40 -9.67
N GLN A 79 8.15 13.30 -10.71
CA GLN A 79 6.72 13.05 -10.56
C GLN A 79 6.44 11.75 -9.80
N LYS A 80 7.13 10.66 -10.15
CA LYS A 80 7.00 9.37 -9.45
C LYS A 80 7.41 9.47 -7.98
N LEU A 81 8.47 10.21 -7.67
CA LEU A 81 8.90 10.45 -6.29
C LEU A 81 7.86 11.24 -5.50
N MET A 82 7.27 12.28 -6.09
CA MET A 82 6.19 13.04 -5.45
C MET A 82 4.96 12.15 -5.20
N GLN A 83 4.54 11.36 -6.19
CA GLN A 83 3.43 10.43 -6.03
C GLN A 83 3.68 9.40 -4.92
N ARG A 84 4.89 8.82 -4.90
CA ARG A 84 5.32 7.90 -3.84
C ARG A 84 5.21 8.56 -2.48
N GLU A 85 5.70 9.79 -2.35
CA GLU A 85 5.71 10.49 -1.07
C GLU A 85 4.29 10.79 -0.59
N VAL A 86 3.39 11.22 -1.47
CA VAL A 86 1.97 11.42 -1.13
C VAL A 86 1.32 10.11 -0.68
N ILE A 87 1.52 9.02 -1.43
CA ILE A 87 0.97 7.71 -1.06
C ILE A 87 1.52 7.25 0.27
N LYS A 88 2.83 7.38 0.50
CA LYS A 88 3.47 7.00 1.76
C LYS A 88 2.93 7.83 2.92
N GLN A 89 2.79 9.14 2.76
CA GLN A 89 2.28 10.01 3.80
C GLN A 89 0.84 9.65 4.17
N GLN A 90 -0.02 9.46 3.16
CA GLN A 90 -1.44 9.16 3.35
C GLN A 90 -1.71 7.72 3.79
N CYS A 91 -0.95 6.75 3.28
CA CYS A 91 -1.19 5.33 3.44
C CYS A 91 -0.17 4.60 4.32
N TRP A 92 0.73 5.31 5.00
CA TRP A 92 1.69 4.69 5.92
C TRP A 92 2.06 5.61 7.08
N ASP A 93 2.36 6.89 6.84
CA ASP A 93 2.79 7.79 7.92
C ASP A 93 1.63 8.33 8.77
N SER A 94 0.43 8.48 8.18
CA SER A 94 -0.82 8.84 8.88
C SER A 94 -1.36 7.74 9.81
N MET A 95 -0.81 6.53 9.69
CA MET A 95 -1.35 5.32 10.30
C MET A 95 -0.85 5.13 11.74
N SER A 96 -1.78 4.86 12.67
CA SER A 96 -1.46 4.65 14.08
C SER A 96 -0.66 3.37 14.36
N VAL A 97 -0.93 2.30 13.61
CA VAL A 97 -0.26 1.00 13.76
C VAL A 97 0.17 0.49 12.39
N LYS A 98 1.48 0.42 12.14
CA LYS A 98 2.03 0.03 10.82
C LYS A 98 2.16 -1.49 10.72
N GLY A 99 1.94 -2.05 9.53
CA GLY A 99 2.21 -3.46 9.23
C GLY A 99 1.28 -4.48 9.90
N ARG A 100 0.05 -4.08 10.23
CA ARG A 100 -1.00 -5.01 10.69
C ARG A 100 -1.98 -5.30 9.55
N CYS A 101 -2.67 -6.43 9.68
CA CYS A 101 -3.66 -6.90 8.74
C CYS A 101 -4.96 -7.22 9.50
N ILE A 102 -6.09 -7.09 8.82
CA ILE A 102 -7.37 -7.62 9.29
C ILE A 102 -7.58 -8.96 8.60
N GLU A 103 -7.78 -10.00 9.39
CA GLU A 103 -8.11 -11.33 8.89
C GLU A 103 -9.61 -11.58 9.10
N GLY A 104 -10.29 -12.01 8.04
CA GLY A 104 -11.69 -12.41 8.11
C GLY A 104 -11.82 -13.79 8.74
N PHE A 105 -12.61 -13.89 9.81
CA PHE A 105 -12.77 -15.11 10.61
C PHE A 105 -13.13 -16.36 9.80
N TYR A 106 -13.98 -16.21 8.76
CA TYR A 106 -14.54 -17.34 8.01
C TYR A 106 -14.15 -17.40 6.54
N SER A 107 -13.67 -16.30 5.98
CA SER A 107 -13.32 -16.22 4.55
C SER A 107 -11.85 -16.50 4.28
N GLY A 108 -11.00 -16.54 5.33
CA GLY A 108 -9.54 -16.57 5.18
C GLY A 108 -8.99 -15.33 4.45
N LEU A 109 -9.80 -14.28 4.30
CA LEU A 109 -9.42 -13.08 3.58
C LEU A 109 -8.59 -12.19 4.50
N GLN A 110 -7.35 -11.96 4.11
CA GLN A 110 -6.44 -11.07 4.82
C GLN A 110 -6.32 -9.75 4.07
N VAL A 111 -6.73 -8.65 4.72
CA VAL A 111 -6.51 -7.30 4.22
C VAL A 111 -5.27 -6.75 4.93
N GLU A 112 -4.14 -6.78 4.22
CA GLU A 112 -2.92 -6.14 4.66
C GLU A 112 -3.06 -4.62 4.66
N ASN A 113 -2.32 -3.95 5.56
CA ASN A 113 -2.26 -2.49 5.64
C ASN A 113 -3.64 -1.84 5.84
N TYR A 114 -4.39 -2.33 6.84
CA TYR A 114 -5.55 -1.63 7.39
C TYR A 114 -5.25 -1.01 8.77
N PRO A 115 -4.56 0.14 8.84
CA PRO A 115 -4.49 0.88 10.10
C PRO A 115 -5.58 1.93 10.20
N LEU A 116 -6.08 2.06 11.42
CA LEU A 116 -6.87 3.22 11.81
C LEU A 116 -5.99 4.47 11.72
N VAL A 117 -6.44 5.45 10.94
CA VAL A 117 -5.86 6.80 10.93
C VAL A 117 -5.86 7.34 12.36
N LEU A 118 -4.80 8.06 12.74
CA LEU A 118 -4.78 8.76 14.02
C LEU A 118 -5.97 9.73 14.10
N ARG A 119 -6.92 9.42 14.98
CA ARG A 119 -8.10 10.26 15.22
C ARG A 119 -7.68 11.57 15.85
N THR A 120 -8.27 12.66 15.40
CA THR A 120 -8.07 13.98 16.00
C THR A 120 -8.72 14.05 17.39
N LEU A 121 -8.32 15.02 18.21
CA LEU A 121 -8.89 15.20 19.56
C LEU A 121 -10.41 15.44 19.52
N GLU A 122 -10.88 16.20 18.53
CA GLU A 122 -12.29 16.48 18.31
C GLU A 122 -13.09 15.20 17.98
N GLU A 123 -12.57 14.37 17.08
CA GLU A 123 -13.18 13.08 16.75
C GLU A 123 -13.21 12.15 17.97
N GLN A 124 -12.13 12.12 18.77
CA GLN A 124 -12.09 11.33 19.99
C GLN A 124 -13.14 11.78 21.01
N GLU A 125 -13.35 13.09 21.13
CA GLU A 125 -14.37 13.65 22.03
C GLU A 125 -15.78 13.36 21.53
N SER A 126 -16.05 13.52 20.23
CA SER A 126 -17.34 13.16 19.62
C SER A 126 -17.67 11.68 19.81
N ILE A 127 -16.68 10.80 19.63
CA ILE A 127 -16.85 9.36 19.87
C ILE A 127 -17.15 9.10 21.34
N ARG A 128 -16.44 9.75 22.26
CA ARG A 128 -16.68 9.61 23.70
C ARG A 128 -18.09 10.04 24.09
N GLN A 129 -18.54 11.20 23.61
CA GLN A 129 -19.91 11.68 23.83
C GLN A 129 -20.95 10.69 23.31
N THR A 130 -20.72 10.14 22.12
CA THR A 130 -21.59 9.12 21.51
C THR A 130 -21.65 7.85 22.36
N ILE A 131 -20.49 7.37 22.86
CA ILE A 131 -20.40 6.21 23.75
C ILE A 131 -21.20 6.43 25.04
N GLU A 132 -21.00 7.58 25.70
CA GLU A 132 -21.70 7.90 26.95
C GLU A 132 -23.21 8.02 26.71
N ARG A 133 -23.64 8.67 25.63
CA ARG A 133 -25.05 8.72 25.27
C ARG A 133 -25.63 7.33 25.06
N ARG A 134 -24.92 6.46 24.34
CA ARG A 134 -25.36 5.09 24.09
C ARG A 134 -25.48 4.28 25.38
N ARG A 135 -24.55 4.48 26.32
CA ARG A 135 -24.58 3.86 27.65
C ARG A 135 -25.82 4.28 28.43
N ILE A 136 -26.18 5.57 28.39
CA ILE A 136 -27.40 6.09 29.02
C ILE A 136 -28.65 5.47 28.37
N GLU A 137 -28.72 5.43 27.03
CA GLU A 137 -29.85 4.83 26.30
C GLU A 137 -30.06 3.35 26.67
N ILE A 138 -28.97 2.57 26.79
CA ILE A 138 -29.04 1.17 27.20
C ILE A 138 -29.53 1.04 28.64
N ALA A 139 -29.02 1.86 29.56
CA ALA A 139 -29.45 1.86 30.96
C ALA A 139 -30.93 2.24 31.11
N GLU A 140 -31.39 3.26 30.39
CA GLU A 140 -32.80 3.67 30.36
C GLU A 140 -33.68 2.54 29.81
N LYS A 141 -33.29 1.92 28.69
CA LYS A 141 -34.02 0.79 28.10
C LYS A 141 -34.10 -0.40 29.05
N LYS A 142 -33.03 -0.67 29.82
CA LYS A 142 -33.03 -1.73 30.85
C LYS A 142 -33.99 -1.40 31.99
N LEU A 143 -33.95 -0.17 32.51
CA LEU A 143 -34.85 0.28 33.57
C LEU A 143 -36.32 0.24 33.13
N ARG A 144 -36.62 0.74 31.92
CA ARG A 144 -37.99 0.74 31.38
C ARG A 144 -38.53 -0.67 31.19
N ARG A 145 -37.70 -1.64 30.80
CA ARG A 145 -38.08 -3.06 30.73
C ARG A 145 -38.36 -3.63 32.12
N GLN A 146 -37.54 -3.29 33.12
CA GLN A 146 -37.77 -3.73 34.51
C GLN A 146 -39.10 -3.20 35.04
N ILE A 147 -39.40 -1.91 34.85
CA ILE A 147 -40.67 -1.30 35.28
C ILE A 147 -41.88 -1.99 34.61
N LEU A 148 -41.83 -2.22 33.30
CA LEU A 148 -42.91 -2.91 32.57
C LEU A 148 -43.11 -4.35 33.07
N ASN A 149 -42.01 -5.06 33.36
CA ASN A 149 -42.09 -6.40 33.94
C ASN A 149 -42.69 -6.37 35.36
N ASP A 150 -42.28 -5.44 36.20
CA ASP A 150 -42.79 -5.30 37.57
C ASP A 150 -44.28 -4.91 37.57
N GLU A 151 -44.72 -4.01 36.68
CA GLU A 151 -46.13 -3.67 36.48
C GLU A 151 -46.97 -4.85 35.98
N PHE A 152 -46.40 -5.68 35.09
CA PHE A 152 -47.05 -6.91 34.62
C PHE A 152 -47.23 -7.92 35.76
N ILE A 153 -46.22 -8.13 36.60
CA ILE A 153 -46.31 -9.02 37.77
C ILE A 153 -47.33 -8.50 38.79
N LEU A 154 -47.42 -7.18 38.99
CA LEU A 154 -48.42 -6.56 39.87
C LEU A 154 -49.85 -6.81 39.42
N GLN A 155 -50.11 -6.81 38.10
CA GLN A 155 -51.41 -7.12 37.54
C GLN A 155 -51.80 -8.60 37.66
N GLU A 156 -50.83 -9.52 37.57
CA GLU A 156 -51.08 -10.96 37.71
C GLU A 156 -51.18 -11.45 39.17
N THR A 157 -50.43 -10.87 40.10
CA THR A 157 -50.27 -11.42 41.47
C THR A 157 -50.79 -10.53 42.59
N GLY A 158 -51.02 -9.23 42.36
CA GLY A 158 -51.59 -8.31 43.35
C GLY A 158 -50.64 -7.87 44.48
N GLU A 159 -49.38 -8.32 44.48
CA GLU A 159 -48.36 -7.97 45.49
C GLU A 159 -47.08 -7.41 44.84
N LEU A 160 -46.47 -6.38 45.46
CA LEU A 160 -45.19 -5.81 45.04
C LEU A 160 -44.07 -6.85 45.25
N PRO A 161 -43.20 -7.10 44.25
CA PRO A 161 -42.05 -7.99 44.43
C PRO A 161 -41.17 -7.44 45.55
N THR A 162 -40.84 -8.27 46.54
CA THR A 162 -39.94 -7.84 47.61
C THR A 162 -38.50 -7.82 47.12
N HIS A 163 -37.63 -6.99 47.71
CA HIS A 163 -36.21 -6.85 47.33
C HIS A 163 -35.44 -8.19 47.23
N ASN A 164 -35.91 -9.25 47.91
CA ASN A 164 -35.31 -10.59 47.84
C ASN A 164 -35.78 -11.44 46.64
N ASP A 165 -36.93 -11.13 46.02
CA ASP A 165 -37.43 -11.86 44.85
C ASP A 165 -36.74 -11.43 43.56
N HIS A 166 -36.22 -10.19 43.51
CA HIS A 166 -35.39 -9.72 42.39
C HIS A 166 -34.06 -10.47 42.26
N ILE A 167 -33.54 -11.04 43.35
CA ILE A 167 -32.31 -11.85 43.33
C ILE A 167 -32.62 -13.28 42.85
N SER A 168 -33.83 -13.80 43.10
CA SER A 168 -34.20 -15.18 42.76
C SER A 168 -34.83 -15.33 41.37
N ARG A 169 -35.27 -14.23 40.75
CA ARG A 169 -35.66 -14.16 39.34
C ARG A 169 -34.61 -13.43 38.52
N GLU A 170 -33.34 -13.83 38.66
CA GLU A 170 -32.45 -13.86 37.50
C GLU A 170 -33.06 -14.82 36.48
N ILE A 171 -34.11 -14.36 35.78
CA ILE A 171 -34.51 -14.98 34.53
C ILE A 171 -33.31 -14.78 33.64
N ASN A 172 -32.73 -15.91 33.29
CA ASN A 172 -31.65 -16.11 32.37
C ASN A 172 -31.85 -15.22 31.12
N TYR A 173 -31.21 -14.06 31.12
CA TYR A 173 -30.94 -13.29 29.91
C TYR A 173 -29.41 -13.26 29.76
N GLU A 174 -28.85 -14.44 29.58
CA GLU A 174 -27.64 -14.55 28.77
C GLU A 174 -27.90 -13.79 27.45
N ASN A 175 -26.95 -12.95 27.05
CA ASN A 175 -26.86 -12.28 25.74
C ASN A 175 -27.57 -10.93 25.58
N GLU A 176 -27.33 -9.96 26.46
CA GLU A 176 -27.22 -8.57 25.98
C GLU A 176 -25.79 -8.07 26.19
N GLU A 177 -25.01 -8.30 25.15
CA GLU A 177 -23.66 -7.83 24.88
C GLU A 177 -23.38 -6.49 25.57
N GLU A 178 -22.48 -6.53 26.55
CA GLU A 178 -21.74 -5.37 26.98
C GLU A 178 -20.83 -4.98 25.80
N VAL A 179 -21.38 -4.25 24.82
CA VAL A 179 -20.63 -3.73 23.66
C VAL A 179 -19.70 -2.64 24.17
N LEU A 180 -18.61 -3.06 24.82
CA LEU A 180 -17.44 -2.25 25.05
C LEU A 180 -16.89 -1.94 23.65
N LEU A 181 -17.13 -0.73 23.16
CA LEU A 181 -16.48 -0.16 21.97
C LEU A 181 -15.00 0.12 22.26
N LEU A 182 -14.29 -0.91 22.72
CA LEU A 182 -12.85 -0.93 22.86
C LEU A 182 -12.26 -1.25 21.47
N PRO A 183 -11.15 -0.61 21.07
CA PRO A 183 -10.49 -0.92 19.81
C PRO A 183 -10.21 -2.43 19.70
N CYS A 184 -10.44 -3.03 18.53
CA CYS A 184 -10.29 -4.47 18.28
C CYS A 184 -8.87 -5.01 18.57
N SER A 185 -7.89 -4.14 18.77
CA SER A 185 -6.52 -4.46 19.22
C SER A 185 -6.41 -4.93 20.68
N TYR A 186 -7.48 -4.91 21.47
CA TYR A 186 -7.47 -5.26 22.90
C TYR A 186 -8.14 -6.60 23.21
N PHE A 187 -8.57 -7.36 22.21
CA PHE A 187 -9.23 -8.63 22.43
C PHE A 187 -8.55 -9.75 21.64
N GLU A 188 -8.38 -10.89 22.29
CA GLU A 188 -7.97 -12.15 21.68
C GLU A 188 -9.21 -13.05 21.60
N VAL A 189 -9.56 -13.50 20.40
CA VAL A 189 -10.68 -14.42 20.20
C VAL A 189 -10.23 -15.80 20.68
N LEU A 190 -10.93 -16.33 21.68
CA LEU A 190 -10.64 -17.63 22.30
C LEU A 190 -11.39 -18.76 21.59
N ASP A 191 -12.66 -18.54 21.27
CA ASP A 191 -13.51 -19.57 20.67
C ASP A 191 -14.72 -18.93 19.94
N ILE A 192 -15.28 -19.66 18.99
CA ILE A 192 -16.43 -19.24 18.19
C ILE A 192 -17.41 -20.42 18.12
N ASN A 193 -18.56 -20.29 18.78
CA ASN A 193 -19.62 -21.28 18.75
C ASN A 193 -20.78 -20.80 17.86
N GLU A 194 -21.28 -21.67 17.00
CA GLU A 194 -22.48 -21.44 16.19
C GLU A 194 -23.65 -22.22 16.80
N GLU A 195 -24.61 -21.50 17.39
CA GLU A 195 -25.90 -22.06 17.79
C GLU A 195 -27.02 -21.17 17.20
N ASP A 196 -28.02 -21.81 16.58
CA ASP A 196 -29.26 -21.19 16.09
C ASP A 196 -29.08 -19.88 15.29
N ASP A 197 -28.27 -19.94 14.22
CA ASP A 197 -27.95 -18.81 13.32
C ASP A 197 -27.27 -17.59 14.02
N LEU A 198 -26.83 -17.73 15.27
CA LEU A 198 -25.99 -16.75 15.97
C LEU A 198 -24.56 -17.27 16.18
N CYS A 199 -23.57 -16.46 15.80
CA CYS A 199 -22.17 -16.70 16.12
C CYS A 199 -21.85 -16.06 17.49
N ILE A 200 -21.62 -16.89 18.50
CA ILE A 200 -21.15 -16.44 19.81
C ILE A 200 -19.61 -16.45 19.79
N VAL A 201 -19.02 -15.25 19.79
CA VAL A 201 -17.56 -15.07 19.80
C VAL A 201 -17.10 -14.85 21.23
N HIS A 202 -16.38 -15.83 21.79
CA HIS A 202 -15.73 -15.70 23.09
C HIS A 202 -14.42 -14.93 22.93
N VAL A 203 -14.35 -13.73 23.51
CA VAL A 203 -13.16 -12.86 23.46
C VAL A 203 -12.58 -12.64 24.86
N ARG A 204 -11.25 -12.66 24.96
CA ARG A 204 -10.50 -12.28 26.16
C ARG A 204 -9.89 -10.90 25.99
N GLN A 205 -10.13 -10.00 26.93
CA GLN A 205 -9.47 -8.70 26.95
C GLN A 205 -7.98 -8.88 27.28
N GLN A 206 -7.11 -8.48 26.35
CA GLN A 206 -5.67 -8.36 26.58
C GLN A 206 -5.38 -7.09 27.38
N LYS A 207 -4.56 -7.23 28.43
CA LYS A 207 -4.09 -6.09 29.23
C LYS A 207 -3.27 -5.18 28.31
N PRO A 208 -3.49 -3.85 28.29
CA PRO A 208 -2.69 -2.95 27.47
C PRO A 208 -1.20 -3.20 27.75
N PRO A 209 -0.34 -3.33 26.73
CA PRO A 209 1.09 -3.50 26.95
C PRO A 209 1.57 -2.30 27.77
N VAL A 210 2.21 -2.58 28.91
CA VAL A 210 2.83 -1.55 29.74
C VAL A 210 3.80 -0.80 28.84
N PRO A 211 3.67 0.53 28.68
CA PRO A 211 4.65 1.29 27.92
C PRO A 211 5.99 1.09 28.61
N LEU A 212 6.92 0.43 27.92
CA LEU A 212 8.33 0.44 28.28
C LEU A 212 8.80 1.88 28.12
N ILE A 213 8.66 2.67 29.17
CA ILE A 213 9.34 3.95 29.31
C ILE A 213 10.82 3.57 29.36
N GLN A 214 11.48 3.59 28.20
CA GLN A 214 12.94 3.63 28.20
C GLN A 214 13.34 4.92 28.90
N PRO A 215 14.20 4.86 29.94
CA PRO A 215 14.71 6.07 30.55
C PRO A 215 15.41 6.90 29.48
N PRO A 216 15.38 8.25 29.59
CA PRO A 216 16.08 9.10 28.65
C PRO A 216 17.57 8.71 28.69
N PHE A 217 18.10 8.42 27.50
CA PHE A 217 19.51 8.14 27.28
C PHE A 217 20.38 9.17 28.03
N VAL A 218 21.27 8.65 28.88
CA VAL A 218 22.44 9.37 29.44
C VAL A 218 23.59 9.19 28.47
#